data_AF-A0A1N7LUQ2-F1
#
_entry.id   AF-A0A1N7LUQ2-F1
#
_cell.length_a   1.000
_cell.length_b   1.000
_cell.length_c   1.000
_cell.angle_alpha   90.00
_cell.angle_beta   90.00
_cell.angle_gamma   90.00
#
_symmetry.space_group_name_H-M   'P 1'
#
loop_
_entity.id
_entity.type
_entity.pdbx_description
1 polymer ?
#
loop_
_entity_poly.entity_id
_entity_poly.type
_entity_poly.pdbx_seq_one_letter_code
_entity_poly.pdbx_strand_id
1 'polypeptide(L)'
;MKKLTSWLVPAFFIAVALYSCSGSDTYEATPVTQEEYPGILAAFGSNINLSSLENYANQPKPAYITRDNTAGNPITDKGATLGRMLFYDKNLSKNNTISCSSCHKQELAFGDNAVASTGVNGTTGRHSMRLVNARFGNEMKFFWDERAANLEAQTTFPIQDHNEMGFSGTNGDGTLQDLIAKLQNIKYYQEMFKFVYGDATVNQTRIQNALAQFIRSIQSFDSKYDVGRAASANDQQPFANFTAQENQGKNLFLAPPVFDATGNRTGGGLGCAACHAAPEFDIDPNSRNNGIIGKISGTGIDVFNTKAPSLRNITNSSGIENGQFMHTGNLTTLQQVIGHYGNINIAPGNTNLDQRLAPNGNGQKLNLTATEVNAVIAFLKTLSGTDVYTNKKWSNPFK
;
A
#
# COMPACT_ATOMS: atom_id res chain seq x y z
N MET A 1 -60.81 -53.48 1.52
CA MET A 1 -59.65 -52.69 1.08
C MET A 1 -59.89 -51.23 1.41
N LYS A 2 -59.00 -50.68 2.25
CA LYS A 2 -58.72 -49.29 2.67
C LYS A 2 -59.83 -48.21 2.59
N LYS A 3 -60.33 -47.85 3.78
CA LYS A 3 -60.92 -46.54 4.12
C LYS A 3 -59.81 -45.47 4.11
N LEU A 4 -60.05 -44.32 3.49
CA LEU A 4 -59.23 -43.10 3.63
C LEU A 4 -60.11 -42.00 4.22
N THR A 5 -59.82 -41.66 5.46
CA THR A 5 -60.39 -40.60 6.28
C THR A 5 -59.80 -39.25 5.87
N SER A 6 -60.65 -38.28 5.50
CA SER A 6 -60.24 -36.88 5.34
C SER A 6 -60.20 -36.20 6.71
N TRP A 7 -59.03 -35.73 7.13
CA TRP A 7 -58.89 -34.84 8.28
C TRP A 7 -58.81 -33.40 7.80
N LEU A 8 -59.80 -32.60 8.17
CA LEU A 8 -59.79 -31.14 8.10
C LEU A 8 -58.89 -30.62 9.24
N VAL A 9 -57.81 -29.91 8.89
CA VAL A 9 -57.00 -29.16 9.86
C VAL A 9 -57.48 -27.69 9.83
N PRO A 10 -57.90 -27.11 10.96
CA PRO A 10 -58.24 -25.69 11.03
C PRO A 10 -56.95 -24.86 11.10
N ALA A 11 -56.81 -23.89 10.18
CA ALA A 11 -55.73 -22.90 10.23
C ALA A 11 -56.01 -21.89 11.36
N PHE A 12 -55.23 -21.97 12.44
CA PHE A 12 -55.25 -21.00 13.53
C PHE A 12 -54.34 -19.82 13.15
N PHE A 13 -54.93 -18.65 12.85
CA PHE A 13 -54.17 -17.41 12.71
C PHE A 13 -53.75 -16.92 14.09
N ILE A 14 -52.46 -17.09 14.42
CA ILE A 14 -51.85 -16.46 15.61
C ILE A 14 -51.45 -15.03 15.22
N ALA A 15 -52.21 -14.06 15.71
CA ALA A 15 -51.81 -12.65 15.68
C ALA A 15 -50.69 -12.44 16.72
N VAL A 16 -49.44 -12.35 16.26
CA VAL A 16 -48.31 -11.94 17.11
C VAL A 16 -48.34 -10.43 17.24
N ALA A 17 -48.73 -9.94 18.42
CA ALA A 17 -48.56 -8.54 18.78
C ALA A 17 -47.06 -8.28 19.01
N LEU A 18 -46.40 -7.62 18.05
CA LEU A 18 -45.05 -7.11 18.22
C LEU A 18 -45.10 -5.88 19.14
N TYR A 19 -44.78 -6.09 20.42
CA TYR A 19 -44.45 -5.00 21.33
C TYR A 19 -43.11 -4.40 20.88
N SER A 20 -43.17 -3.20 20.31
CA SER A 20 -42.00 -2.38 20.02
C SER A 20 -41.48 -1.79 21.34
N CYS A 21 -40.38 -2.32 21.86
CA CYS A 21 -39.60 -1.64 22.88
C CYS A 21 -38.70 -0.61 22.16
N SER A 22 -39.15 0.64 22.10
CA SER A 22 -38.31 1.78 21.75
C SER A 22 -37.39 2.14 22.93
N GLY A 23 -36.35 1.33 23.14
CA GLY A 23 -35.22 1.72 23.97
C GLY A 23 -34.26 2.54 23.12
N SER A 24 -34.41 3.86 23.13
CA SER A 24 -33.37 4.77 22.64
C SER A 24 -32.25 4.83 23.68
N ASP A 25 -31.38 3.83 23.69
CA ASP A 25 -30.10 3.94 24.37
C ASP A 25 -29.22 4.86 23.52
N THR A 26 -29.42 6.16 23.68
CA THR A 26 -28.40 7.14 23.35
C THR A 26 -27.24 6.88 24.29
N TYR A 27 -26.27 6.09 23.83
CA TYR A 27 -24.93 6.09 24.41
C TYR A 27 -24.39 7.49 24.23
N GLU A 28 -24.60 8.36 25.22
CA GLU A 28 -23.80 9.58 25.37
C GLU A 28 -22.37 9.10 25.57
N ALA A 29 -21.57 9.16 24.50
CA ALA A 29 -20.14 8.95 24.62
C ALA A 29 -19.61 10.01 25.58
N THR A 30 -19.11 9.58 26.74
CA THR A 30 -18.45 10.48 27.69
C THR A 30 -17.35 11.24 26.94
N PRO A 31 -17.30 12.58 27.01
CA PRO A 31 -16.26 13.36 26.36
C PRO A 31 -14.90 12.89 26.87
N VAL A 32 -14.04 12.43 25.96
CA VAL A 32 -12.66 12.05 26.29
C VAL A 32 -11.89 13.33 26.54
N THR A 33 -11.48 13.58 27.78
CA THR A 33 -10.69 14.77 28.11
C THR A 33 -9.20 14.44 27.99
N GLN A 34 -8.42 15.32 27.36
CA GLN A 34 -7.00 15.05 27.14
C GLN A 34 -6.21 14.96 28.47
N GLU A 35 -6.72 15.57 29.55
CA GLU A 35 -6.16 15.49 30.91
C GLU A 35 -6.23 14.08 31.51
N GLU A 36 -7.13 13.21 31.04
CA GLU A 36 -7.20 11.79 31.45
C GLU A 36 -6.04 10.95 30.88
N TYR A 37 -5.29 11.49 29.92
CA TYR A 37 -4.21 10.79 29.21
C TYR A 37 -2.89 11.58 29.27
N PRO A 38 -2.31 11.75 30.47
CA PRO A 38 -1.14 12.60 30.68
C PRO A 38 0.13 12.09 29.99
N GLY A 39 0.27 10.78 29.74
CA GLY A 39 1.38 10.22 28.97
C GLY A 39 1.32 10.64 27.50
N ILE A 40 0.14 10.55 26.88
CA ILE A 40 -0.10 11.02 25.50
C ILE A 40 0.12 12.52 25.41
N LEU A 41 -0.44 13.32 26.34
CA LEU A 41 -0.23 14.77 26.36
C LEU A 41 1.25 15.14 26.49
N ALA A 42 2.00 14.46 27.36
CA ALA A 42 3.42 14.72 27.55
C ALA A 42 4.26 14.36 26.32
N ALA A 43 3.90 13.29 25.59
CA ALA A 43 4.67 12.83 24.43
C ALA A 43 4.31 13.56 23.13
N PHE A 44 3.04 13.96 22.95
CA PHE A 44 2.53 14.46 21.67
C PHE A 44 1.94 15.87 21.76
N GLY A 45 1.72 16.45 22.94
CA GLY A 45 1.08 17.76 23.07
C GLY A 45 -0.24 17.82 22.30
N SER A 46 -0.39 18.83 21.44
CA SER A 46 -1.55 19.00 20.56
C SER A 46 -1.47 18.23 19.23
N ASN A 47 -0.39 17.50 18.97
CA ASN A 47 -0.24 16.72 17.74
C ASN A 47 -1.18 15.51 17.70
N ILE A 48 -1.60 15.00 18.87
CA ILE A 48 -2.65 13.98 19.01
C ILE A 48 -3.71 14.52 19.96
N ASN A 49 -4.90 14.82 19.43
CA ASN A 49 -6.07 15.22 20.22
C ASN A 49 -7.10 14.08 20.23
N LEU A 50 -7.22 13.37 21.36
CA LEU A 50 -8.12 12.22 21.49
C LEU A 50 -9.61 12.57 21.40
N SER A 51 -9.98 13.85 21.62
CA SER A 51 -11.35 14.35 21.45
C SER A 51 -11.69 14.70 20.01
N SER A 52 -10.68 14.83 19.13
CA SER A 52 -10.83 15.24 17.74
C SER A 52 -9.71 14.61 16.90
N LEU A 53 -9.83 13.31 16.67
CA LEU A 53 -8.89 12.56 15.84
C LEU A 53 -9.01 12.96 14.37
N GLU A 54 -7.93 12.74 13.63
CA GLU A 54 -7.93 12.85 12.17
C GLU A 54 -8.91 11.82 11.57
N ASN A 55 -9.61 12.20 10.51
CA ASN A 55 -10.56 11.32 9.83
C ASN A 55 -9.82 10.32 8.92
N TYR A 56 -9.60 9.11 9.43
CA TYR A 56 -9.07 7.97 8.71
C TYR A 56 -10.15 7.01 8.22
N ALA A 57 -11.22 6.83 9.00
CA ALA A 57 -12.28 5.87 8.73
C ALA A 57 -13.16 6.27 7.53
N ASN A 58 -13.46 7.56 7.40
CA ASN A 58 -14.37 8.11 6.39
C ASN A 58 -13.62 8.95 5.36
N GLN A 59 -12.47 8.47 4.89
CA GLN A 59 -11.70 9.15 3.86
C GLN A 59 -12.45 9.10 2.52
N PRO A 60 -12.61 10.24 1.82
CA PRO A 60 -13.24 10.24 0.51
C PRO A 60 -12.36 9.49 -0.48
N LYS A 61 -12.98 8.64 -1.30
CA LYS A 61 -12.33 8.04 -2.48
C LYS A 61 -13.25 8.22 -3.70
N PRO A 62 -12.70 8.37 -4.91
CA PRO A 62 -13.51 8.43 -6.12
C PRO A 62 -14.35 7.16 -6.30
N ALA A 63 -15.57 7.30 -6.84
CA ALA A 63 -16.48 6.17 -7.03
C ALA A 63 -15.94 5.08 -7.98
N TYR A 64 -15.00 5.42 -8.86
CA TYR A 64 -14.35 4.45 -9.75
C TYR A 64 -13.29 3.58 -9.05
N ILE A 65 -12.86 3.93 -7.83
CA ILE A 65 -11.97 3.09 -7.02
C ILE A 65 -12.82 2.06 -6.29
N THR A 66 -12.80 0.82 -6.77
CA THR A 66 -13.72 -0.22 -6.30
C THR A 66 -13.02 -1.27 -5.45
N ARG A 67 -11.69 -1.38 -5.54
CA ARG A 67 -10.91 -2.31 -4.74
C ARG A 67 -10.76 -1.83 -3.31
N ASP A 68 -10.67 -2.77 -2.39
CA ASP A 68 -10.42 -2.52 -0.97
C ASP A 68 -9.97 -3.81 -0.28
N ASN A 69 -8.77 -3.82 0.28
CA ASN A 69 -8.21 -4.98 0.98
C ASN A 69 -8.23 -4.84 2.52
N THR A 70 -9.11 -4.01 3.08
CA THR A 70 -9.29 -3.86 4.54
C THR A 70 -10.18 -4.93 5.19
N ALA A 71 -10.66 -5.93 4.43
CA ALA A 71 -11.55 -6.96 4.97
C ALA A 71 -10.90 -7.67 6.17
N GLY A 72 -11.56 -7.65 7.33
CA GLY A 72 -11.06 -8.21 8.60
C GLY A 72 -10.33 -7.22 9.53
N ASN A 73 -9.92 -6.06 9.02
CA ASN A 73 -9.30 -4.98 9.81
C ASN A 73 -9.67 -3.61 9.21
N PRO A 74 -10.94 -3.17 9.34
CA PRO A 74 -11.39 -1.89 8.82
C PRO A 74 -10.63 -0.74 9.48
N ILE A 75 -10.40 0.33 8.71
CA ILE A 75 -9.74 1.52 9.21
C ILE A 75 -10.66 2.25 10.19
N THR A 76 -10.18 2.48 11.40
CA THR A 76 -10.84 3.33 12.40
C THR A 76 -9.94 4.51 12.73
N ASP A 77 -10.52 5.64 13.13
CA ASP A 77 -9.72 6.82 13.49
C ASP A 77 -8.77 6.52 14.65
N LYS A 78 -9.27 5.79 15.66
CA LYS A 78 -8.48 5.37 16.83
C LYS A 78 -7.34 4.43 16.44
N GLY A 79 -7.63 3.37 15.69
CA GLY A 79 -6.65 2.36 15.31
C GLY A 79 -5.58 2.91 14.36
N ALA A 80 -5.96 3.72 13.37
CA ALA A 80 -5.01 4.38 12.49
C ALA A 80 -4.16 5.45 13.22
N THR A 81 -4.71 6.14 14.22
CA THR A 81 -3.92 7.06 15.06
C THR A 81 -2.84 6.30 15.84
N LEU A 82 -3.18 5.15 16.46
CA LEU A 82 -2.17 4.29 17.11
C LEU A 82 -1.16 3.76 16.09
N GLY A 83 -1.61 3.38 14.90
CA GLY A 83 -0.73 2.96 13.80
C GLY A 83 0.25 4.06 13.38
N ARG A 84 -0.21 5.32 13.30
CA ARG A 84 0.61 6.48 13.01
C ARG A 84 1.68 6.69 14.09
N MET A 85 1.32 6.56 15.36
CA MET A 85 2.30 6.61 16.46
C MET A 85 3.38 5.54 16.27
N LEU A 86 2.98 4.27 16.12
CA LEU A 86 3.90 3.15 15.93
C LEU A 86 4.81 3.35 14.71
N PHE A 87 4.26 3.81 13.58
CA PHE A 87 4.99 4.00 12.33
C PHE A 87 6.16 4.98 12.44
N TYR A 88 5.99 6.04 13.23
CA TYR A 88 7.00 7.08 13.43
C TYR A 88 7.90 6.85 14.65
N ASP A 89 7.49 5.99 15.59
CA ASP A 89 8.17 5.81 16.86
C ASP A 89 9.44 4.95 16.72
N LYS A 90 10.58 5.50 17.15
CA LYS A 90 11.86 4.80 17.13
C LYS A 90 11.96 3.70 18.19
N ASN A 91 11.06 3.68 19.18
CA ASN A 91 11.01 2.61 20.16
C ASN A 91 10.75 1.22 19.55
N LEU A 92 10.29 1.13 18.29
CA LEU A 92 10.11 -0.13 17.59
C LEU A 92 11.43 -0.78 17.16
N SER A 93 12.57 -0.08 17.18
CA SER A 93 13.87 -0.67 16.91
C SER A 93 14.64 -1.00 18.19
N LYS A 94 15.51 -2.02 18.12
CA LYS A 94 16.24 -2.52 19.31
C LYS A 94 17.08 -1.45 20.01
N ASN A 95 17.62 -0.49 19.25
CA ASN A 95 18.53 0.56 19.72
C ASN A 95 17.92 1.97 19.68
N ASN A 96 16.60 2.09 19.44
CA ASN A 96 15.88 3.37 19.40
C ASN A 96 16.34 4.37 18.32
N THR A 97 16.96 3.93 17.23
CA THR A 97 17.51 4.83 16.20
C THR A 97 16.63 4.98 14.96
N ILE A 98 15.82 3.98 14.63
CA ILE A 98 15.00 3.94 13.39
C ILE A 98 13.53 3.63 13.68
N SER A 99 12.64 4.08 12.79
CA SER A 99 11.22 3.70 12.76
C SER A 99 10.84 3.33 11.31
N CYS A 100 9.59 2.93 11.07
CA CYS A 100 9.12 2.67 9.71
C CYS A 100 9.35 3.89 8.80
N SER A 101 9.14 5.10 9.36
CA SER A 101 9.36 6.37 8.65
C SER A 101 10.82 6.67 8.26
N SER A 102 11.80 5.94 8.82
CA SER A 102 13.21 6.09 8.41
C SER A 102 13.45 5.64 6.97
N CYS A 103 12.67 4.65 6.51
CA CYS A 103 12.74 4.08 5.17
C CYS A 103 11.51 4.45 4.31
N HIS A 104 10.40 4.84 4.94
CA HIS A 104 9.15 5.24 4.27
C HIS A 104 8.83 6.71 4.56
N LYS A 105 9.48 7.60 3.82
CA LYS A 105 9.50 9.04 4.06
C LYS A 105 8.30 9.73 3.42
N GLN A 106 7.50 10.47 4.20
CA GLN A 106 6.29 11.13 3.69
C GLN A 106 6.60 12.09 2.53
N GLU A 107 7.70 12.83 2.63
CA GLU A 107 8.17 13.77 1.61
C GLU A 107 8.52 13.09 0.27
N LEU A 108 8.67 11.77 0.27
CA LEU A 108 8.86 10.91 -0.91
C LEU A 108 7.63 10.03 -1.16
N ALA A 109 6.43 10.48 -0.77
CA ALA A 109 5.21 9.70 -0.83
C ALA A 109 5.33 8.32 -0.16
N PHE A 110 6.03 8.26 0.99
CA PHE A 110 6.33 7.03 1.73
C PHE A 110 7.24 6.03 0.99
N GLY A 111 8.12 6.54 0.11
CA GLY A 111 9.25 5.82 -0.48
C GLY A 111 10.58 6.13 0.23
N ASP A 112 11.68 5.67 -0.38
CA ASP A 112 13.05 5.95 0.05
C ASP A 112 13.90 6.48 -1.12
N ASN A 113 14.84 7.37 -0.81
CA ASN A 113 15.84 7.85 -1.78
C ASN A 113 17.14 7.03 -1.75
N ALA A 114 17.34 6.19 -0.73
CA ALA A 114 18.45 5.25 -0.67
C ALA A 114 18.20 4.03 -1.59
N VAL A 115 19.26 3.49 -2.20
CA VAL A 115 19.19 2.23 -2.98
C VAL A 115 18.68 1.11 -2.07
N ALA A 116 19.33 0.99 -0.90
CA ALA A 116 19.00 0.09 0.18
C ALA A 116 18.85 0.92 1.45
N SER A 117 17.81 0.67 2.22
CA SER A 117 17.56 1.45 3.43
C SER A 117 18.51 1.02 4.55
N THR A 118 18.98 1.97 5.35
CA THR A 118 19.84 1.69 6.51
C THR A 118 18.98 1.27 7.70
N GLY A 119 19.26 0.09 8.25
CA GLY A 119 18.66 -0.39 9.49
C GLY A 119 19.66 -0.40 10.66
N VAL A 120 19.33 -1.12 11.73
CA VAL A 120 20.09 -1.11 12.99
C VAL A 120 21.41 -1.89 12.93
N ASN A 121 21.49 -2.90 12.05
CA ASN A 121 22.66 -3.77 11.91
C ASN A 121 23.18 -3.85 10.45
N GLY A 122 22.64 -3.08 9.52
CA GLY A 122 23.04 -3.16 8.12
C GLY A 122 22.09 -2.43 7.18
N THR A 123 21.92 -2.97 5.97
CA THR A 123 20.98 -2.44 4.98
C THR A 123 19.94 -3.48 4.58
N THR A 124 18.79 -3.02 4.09
CA THR A 124 17.76 -3.89 3.52
C THR A 124 18.29 -4.69 2.32
N GLY A 125 17.78 -5.91 2.12
CA GLY A 125 18.15 -6.75 0.97
C GLY A 125 17.47 -6.33 -0.35
N ARG A 126 16.44 -5.49 -0.27
CA ARG A 126 15.71 -4.92 -1.41
C ARG A 126 15.38 -3.45 -1.14
N HIS A 127 15.15 -2.69 -2.20
CA HIS A 127 14.72 -1.30 -2.14
C HIS A 127 13.35 -1.20 -1.43
N SER A 128 13.17 -0.21 -0.57
CA SER A 128 11.93 -0.03 0.18
C SER A 128 10.78 0.37 -0.74
N MET A 129 9.68 -0.39 -0.71
CA MET A 129 8.52 -0.12 -1.56
C MET A 129 7.79 1.14 -1.10
N ARG A 130 7.33 1.97 -2.05
CA ARG A 130 6.39 3.07 -1.74
C ARG A 130 5.08 2.50 -1.18
N LEU A 131 4.50 3.15 -0.17
CA LEU A 131 3.29 2.66 0.53
C LEU A 131 1.95 3.26 0.04
N VAL A 132 1.99 4.31 -0.78
CA VAL A 132 0.76 5.00 -1.23
C VAL A 132 -0.19 4.04 -1.93
N ASN A 133 -1.47 4.11 -1.52
CA ASN A 133 -2.59 3.34 -2.06
C ASN A 133 -2.47 1.81 -1.90
N ALA A 134 -1.66 1.32 -0.95
CA ALA A 134 -1.56 -0.10 -0.63
C ALA A 134 -2.91 -0.79 -0.30
N ARG A 135 -3.91 -0.01 0.14
CA ARG A 135 -5.29 -0.46 0.40
C ARG A 135 -6.05 -0.93 -0.84
N PHE A 136 -5.77 -0.32 -1.98
CA PHE A 136 -6.60 -0.45 -3.18
C PHE A 136 -6.04 -1.48 -4.16
N GLY A 137 -5.08 -2.29 -3.71
CA GLY A 137 -4.50 -3.35 -4.54
C GLY A 137 -5.38 -4.58 -4.68
N ASN A 138 -5.27 -5.24 -5.82
CA ASN A 138 -5.85 -6.57 -6.03
C ASN A 138 -4.94 -7.65 -5.45
N GLU A 139 -3.63 -7.44 -5.46
CA GLU A 139 -2.67 -8.33 -4.80
C GLU A 139 -2.64 -8.06 -3.30
N MET A 140 -3.10 -9.05 -2.52
CA MET A 140 -3.24 -8.95 -1.07
C MET A 140 -1.97 -9.35 -0.31
N LYS A 141 -1.03 -10.05 -0.96
CA LYS A 141 0.27 -10.35 -0.38
C LYS A 141 1.20 -9.15 -0.49
N PHE A 142 2.18 -9.10 0.39
CA PHE A 142 3.11 -7.98 0.53
C PHE A 142 4.57 -8.42 0.47
N PHE A 143 5.43 -7.41 0.29
CA PHE A 143 6.82 -7.49 -0.18
C PHE A 143 6.95 -7.75 -1.68
N TRP A 144 8.13 -7.43 -2.22
CA TRP A 144 8.53 -7.75 -3.59
C TRP A 144 8.31 -9.23 -3.93
N ASP A 145 8.52 -10.14 -2.98
CA ASP A 145 8.37 -11.60 -3.16
C ASP A 145 7.13 -12.19 -2.52
N GLU A 146 6.17 -11.36 -2.14
CA GLU A 146 4.87 -11.81 -1.64
C GLU A 146 4.92 -12.73 -0.41
N ARG A 147 6.05 -12.76 0.32
CA ARG A 147 6.25 -13.70 1.44
C ARG A 147 5.32 -13.43 2.63
N ALA A 148 4.71 -12.25 2.70
CA ALA A 148 3.69 -11.94 3.70
C ALA A 148 2.29 -12.09 3.10
N ALA A 149 1.44 -12.91 3.74
CA ALA A 149 0.10 -13.23 3.24
C ALA A 149 -0.86 -12.02 3.22
N ASN A 150 -0.60 -11.01 4.04
CA ASN A 150 -1.37 -9.76 4.14
C ASN A 150 -0.52 -8.67 4.79
N LEU A 151 -1.07 -7.45 4.87
CA LEU A 151 -0.35 -6.29 5.41
C LEU A 151 -0.11 -6.44 6.92
N GLU A 152 -1.08 -6.95 7.66
CA GLU A 152 -0.97 -7.21 9.10
C GLU A 152 0.27 -8.04 9.41
N ALA A 153 0.42 -9.19 8.76
CA ALA A 153 1.60 -10.04 8.90
C ALA A 153 2.88 -9.29 8.52
N GLN A 154 2.85 -8.56 7.39
CA GLN A 154 4.00 -7.81 6.89
C GLN A 154 4.53 -6.80 7.90
N THR A 155 3.66 -6.10 8.63
CA THR A 155 4.06 -4.99 9.51
C THR A 155 5.08 -5.36 10.60
N THR A 156 5.09 -6.63 11.03
CA THR A 156 6.03 -7.14 12.03
C THR A 156 7.27 -7.82 11.46
N PHE A 157 7.35 -8.04 10.14
CA PHE A 157 8.52 -8.67 9.53
C PHE A 157 9.74 -7.74 9.59
N PRO A 158 9.66 -6.44 9.23
CA PRO A 158 10.78 -5.49 9.43
C PRO A 158 11.22 -5.36 10.89
N ILE A 159 10.27 -5.46 11.82
CA ILE A 159 10.55 -5.43 13.26
C ILE A 159 11.47 -6.60 13.65
N GLN A 160 11.16 -7.78 13.13
CA GLN A 160 11.86 -9.03 13.40
C GLN A 160 13.05 -9.30 12.46
N ASP A 161 13.33 -8.44 11.50
CA ASP A 161 14.50 -8.58 10.65
C ASP A 161 15.75 -8.03 11.38
N HIS A 162 16.82 -8.82 11.36
CA HIS A 162 18.07 -8.49 12.04
C HIS A 162 18.69 -7.20 11.50
N ASN A 163 18.70 -7.01 10.18
CA ASN A 163 19.34 -5.86 9.55
C ASN A 163 18.45 -4.61 9.66
N GLU A 164 17.13 -4.77 9.62
CA GLU A 164 16.15 -3.68 9.70
C GLU A 164 15.99 -3.17 11.13
N MET A 165 15.01 -3.62 11.93
CA MET A 165 14.75 -3.05 13.27
C MET A 165 15.29 -3.89 14.44
N GLY A 166 15.69 -5.14 14.19
CA GLY A 166 16.56 -5.91 15.08
C GLY A 166 15.91 -6.61 16.27
N PHE A 167 14.64 -7.02 16.17
CA PHE A 167 14.02 -7.94 17.15
C PHE A 167 13.89 -9.37 16.58
N SER A 168 14.98 -9.90 16.00
CA SER A 168 14.99 -11.17 15.28
C SER A 168 15.07 -12.42 16.16
N GLY A 169 15.41 -12.29 17.45
CA GLY A 169 15.70 -13.41 18.33
C GLY A 169 16.97 -14.19 17.95
N THR A 170 17.81 -13.63 17.09
CA THR A 170 19.05 -14.25 16.58
C THR A 170 20.20 -13.25 16.63
N ASN A 171 21.45 -13.70 16.56
CA ASN A 171 22.65 -12.82 16.53
C ASN A 171 22.74 -11.83 17.72
N GLY A 172 22.20 -12.21 18.89
CA GLY A 172 22.16 -11.36 20.08
C GLY A 172 21.02 -10.34 20.12
N ASP A 173 20.15 -10.33 19.12
CA ASP A 173 18.93 -9.52 19.13
C ASP A 173 17.87 -10.12 20.06
N GLY A 174 17.11 -9.24 20.70
CA GLY A 174 15.88 -9.63 21.40
C GLY A 174 14.82 -10.15 20.44
N THR A 175 13.73 -10.68 20.99
CA THR A 175 12.57 -11.18 20.27
C THR A 175 11.49 -10.11 20.14
N LEU A 176 10.47 -10.37 19.32
CA LEU A 176 9.26 -9.53 19.29
C LEU A 176 8.58 -9.42 20.67
N GLN A 177 8.72 -10.43 21.53
CA GLN A 177 8.18 -10.38 22.89
C GLN A 177 8.91 -9.37 23.77
N ASP A 178 10.22 -9.20 23.56
CA ASP A 178 11.01 -8.17 24.26
C ASP A 178 10.58 -6.77 23.83
N LEU A 179 10.28 -6.57 22.54
CA LEU A 179 9.66 -5.32 22.07
C LEU A 179 8.29 -5.10 22.74
N ILE A 180 7.43 -6.12 22.77
CA ILE A 180 6.10 -5.98 23.38
C ILE A 180 6.22 -5.61 24.87
N ALA A 181 7.12 -6.24 25.61
CA ALA A 181 7.38 -5.91 27.01
C ALA A 181 7.91 -4.48 27.17
N LYS A 182 8.80 -4.03 26.27
CA LYS A 182 9.28 -2.64 26.23
C LYS A 182 8.12 -1.65 26.00
N LEU A 183 7.30 -1.86 24.97
CA LEU A 183 6.17 -0.99 24.66
C LEU A 183 5.11 -0.98 25.77
N GLN A 184 4.88 -2.13 26.42
CA GLN A 184 3.97 -2.25 27.56
C GLN A 184 4.37 -1.37 28.76
N ASN A 185 5.67 -1.02 28.89
CA ASN A 185 6.19 -0.16 29.95
C ASN A 185 6.22 1.33 29.58
N ILE A 186 5.81 1.69 28.37
CA ILE A 186 5.74 3.09 27.94
C ILE A 186 4.35 3.64 28.22
N LYS A 187 4.28 4.70 29.03
CA LYS A 187 3.02 5.27 29.53
C LYS A 187 2.04 5.66 28.42
N TYR A 188 2.50 6.36 27.38
CA TYR A 188 1.62 6.75 26.27
C TYR A 188 1.11 5.57 25.44
N TYR A 189 1.81 4.42 25.43
CA TYR A 189 1.28 3.21 24.81
C TYR A 189 0.23 2.54 25.69
N GLN A 190 0.44 2.42 27.00
CA GLN A 190 -0.59 1.91 27.91
C GLN A 190 -1.90 2.68 27.75
N GLU A 191 -1.80 4.01 27.71
CA GLU A 191 -2.90 4.94 27.49
C GLU A 191 -3.54 4.78 26.10
N MET A 192 -2.73 4.74 25.03
CA MET A 192 -3.25 4.66 23.67
C MET A 192 -3.91 3.30 23.38
N PHE A 193 -3.33 2.20 23.86
CA PHE A 193 -3.94 0.88 23.75
C PHE A 193 -5.25 0.81 24.53
N LYS A 194 -5.33 1.41 25.73
CA LYS A 194 -6.59 1.52 26.49
C LYS A 194 -7.64 2.31 25.72
N PHE A 195 -7.26 3.43 25.10
CA PHE A 195 -8.17 4.25 24.32
C PHE A 195 -8.72 3.54 23.07
N VAL A 196 -7.90 2.73 22.40
CA VAL A 196 -8.26 2.00 21.17
C VAL A 196 -9.02 0.71 21.46
N TYR A 197 -8.55 -0.09 22.42
CA TYR A 197 -9.00 -1.47 22.64
C TYR A 197 -9.77 -1.68 23.95
N GLY A 198 -9.86 -0.67 24.82
CA GLY A 198 -10.53 -0.74 26.12
C GLY A 198 -9.65 -1.17 27.29
N ASP A 199 -8.43 -1.66 27.02
CA ASP A 199 -7.44 -2.05 28.02
C ASP A 199 -6.01 -1.73 27.57
N ALA A 200 -5.07 -1.67 28.52
CA ALA A 200 -3.69 -1.26 28.27
C ALA A 200 -2.78 -2.37 27.69
N THR A 201 -3.32 -3.54 27.36
CA THR A 201 -2.50 -4.67 26.88
C THR A 201 -1.95 -4.40 25.49
N VAL A 202 -0.63 -4.43 25.40
CA VAL A 202 0.12 -4.44 24.14
C VAL A 202 0.33 -5.90 23.72
N ASN A 203 0.01 -6.23 22.47
CA ASN A 203 0.31 -7.54 21.89
C ASN A 203 0.54 -7.42 20.38
N GLN A 204 1.10 -8.48 19.79
CA GLN A 204 1.44 -8.51 18.37
C GLN A 204 0.26 -8.20 17.46
N THR A 205 -0.90 -8.84 17.66
CA THR A 205 -2.09 -8.64 16.82
C THR A 205 -2.55 -7.19 16.82
N ARG A 206 -2.56 -6.54 17.99
CA ARG A 206 -2.97 -5.13 18.11
C ARG A 206 -1.96 -4.17 17.46
N ILE A 207 -0.66 -4.47 17.52
CA ILE A 207 0.38 -3.73 16.81
C ILE A 207 0.19 -3.88 15.29
N GLN A 208 0.04 -5.12 14.82
CA GLN A 208 -0.16 -5.44 13.40
C GLN A 208 -1.39 -4.73 12.84
N ASN A 209 -2.51 -4.82 13.55
CA ASN A 209 -3.77 -4.21 13.12
C ASN A 209 -3.65 -2.68 13.06
N ALA A 210 -3.07 -2.05 14.07
CA ALA A 210 -2.92 -0.59 14.11
C ALA A 210 -2.01 -0.09 12.97
N LEU A 211 -0.82 -0.69 12.80
CA LEU A 211 0.10 -0.34 11.71
C LEU A 211 -0.55 -0.54 10.34
N ALA A 212 -1.24 -1.67 10.13
CA ALA A 212 -1.94 -1.94 8.88
C ALA A 212 -3.06 -0.94 8.59
N GLN A 213 -3.82 -0.50 9.61
CA GLN A 213 -4.83 0.55 9.45
C GLN A 213 -4.19 1.88 9.02
N PHE A 214 -3.09 2.29 9.64
CA PHE A 214 -2.38 3.51 9.25
C PHE A 214 -1.83 3.42 7.83
N ILE A 215 -1.15 2.34 7.48
CA ILE A 215 -0.56 2.15 6.15
C ILE A 215 -1.65 2.13 5.06
N ARG A 216 -2.77 1.41 5.28
CA ARG A 216 -3.93 1.43 4.35
C ARG A 216 -4.62 2.79 4.28
N SER A 217 -4.44 3.64 5.29
CA SER A 217 -4.99 4.99 5.27
C SER A 217 -4.25 5.91 4.32
N ILE A 218 -3.00 5.59 3.94
CA ILE A 218 -2.17 6.43 3.06
C ILE A 218 -2.71 6.32 1.63
N GLN A 219 -3.42 7.35 1.19
CA GLN A 219 -4.05 7.37 -0.13
C GLN A 219 -3.80 8.66 -0.89
N SER A 220 -3.86 8.59 -2.22
CA SER A 220 -3.75 9.77 -3.09
C SER A 220 -4.65 9.60 -4.31
N PHE A 221 -5.68 10.44 -4.36
CA PHE A 221 -6.71 10.51 -5.40
C PHE A 221 -7.05 11.96 -5.80
N ASP A 222 -6.10 12.86 -5.58
CA ASP A 222 -6.17 14.30 -5.89
C ASP A 222 -5.30 14.66 -7.12
N SER A 223 -4.87 13.66 -7.90
CA SER A 223 -3.99 13.87 -9.04
C SER A 223 -4.72 14.44 -10.27
N LYS A 224 -3.96 14.94 -11.25
CA LYS A 224 -4.50 15.38 -12.54
C LYS A 224 -5.27 14.25 -13.25
N TYR A 225 -4.79 13.01 -13.14
CA TYR A 225 -5.49 11.83 -13.63
C TYR A 225 -6.85 11.65 -12.96
N ASP A 226 -6.94 11.83 -11.64
CA ASP A 226 -8.19 11.64 -10.92
C ASP A 226 -9.26 12.67 -11.32
N VAL A 227 -8.85 13.93 -11.48
CA VAL A 227 -9.73 14.99 -12.03
C VAL A 227 -10.24 14.63 -13.43
N GLY A 228 -9.35 14.14 -14.30
CA GLY A 228 -9.71 13.74 -15.66
C GLY A 228 -10.61 12.51 -15.71
N ARG A 229 -10.32 11.50 -14.88
CA ARG A 229 -11.07 10.25 -14.81
C ARG A 229 -12.46 10.43 -14.24
N ALA A 230 -12.64 11.33 -13.26
CA ALA A 230 -13.94 11.69 -12.71
C ALA A 230 -14.84 12.40 -13.74
N ALA A 231 -14.25 13.18 -14.65
CA ALA A 231 -14.96 13.88 -15.73
C ALA A 231 -15.17 13.03 -17.00
N SER A 232 -14.70 11.77 -17.01
CA SER A 232 -14.71 10.90 -18.18
C SER A 232 -15.43 9.58 -17.90
N ALA A 233 -16.09 9.01 -18.91
CA ALA A 233 -16.83 7.75 -18.74
C ALA A 233 -15.90 6.58 -18.36
N ASN A 234 -14.73 6.48 -18.98
CA ASN A 234 -13.73 5.44 -18.75
C ASN A 234 -12.31 5.92 -19.08
N ASP A 235 -11.32 5.10 -18.77
CA ASP A 235 -9.90 5.40 -18.98
C ASP A 235 -9.49 5.53 -20.45
N GLN A 236 -10.23 4.89 -21.35
CA GLN A 236 -9.95 4.87 -22.79
C GLN A 236 -10.33 6.20 -23.48
N GLN A 237 -11.23 6.98 -22.89
CA GLN A 237 -11.61 8.28 -23.47
C GLN A 237 -10.52 9.33 -23.25
N PRO A 238 -10.29 10.27 -24.18
CA PRO A 238 -9.39 11.39 -23.93
C PRO A 238 -9.90 12.21 -22.74
N PHE A 239 -9.00 12.59 -21.84
CA PHE A 239 -9.36 13.48 -20.73
C PHE A 239 -9.17 14.92 -21.19
N ALA A 240 -10.20 15.75 -21.04
CA ALA A 240 -10.18 17.13 -21.53
C ALA A 240 -9.14 18.02 -20.80
N ASN A 241 -8.79 17.66 -19.56
CA ASN A 241 -7.77 18.36 -18.78
C ASN A 241 -6.33 17.89 -19.10
N PHE A 242 -6.16 16.86 -19.94
CA PHE A 242 -4.87 16.40 -20.40
C PHE A 242 -4.45 17.13 -21.67
N THR A 243 -3.16 17.40 -21.79
CA THR A 243 -2.51 17.78 -23.05
C THR A 243 -2.63 16.64 -24.07
N ALA A 244 -2.39 16.95 -25.35
CA ALA A 244 -2.34 15.92 -26.40
C ALA A 244 -1.28 14.84 -26.09
N GLN A 245 -0.12 15.24 -25.56
CA GLN A 245 0.96 14.33 -25.20
C GLN A 245 0.59 13.40 -24.02
N GLU A 246 -0.07 13.92 -22.99
CA GLU A 246 -0.54 13.11 -21.86
C GLU A 246 -1.63 12.10 -22.29
N ASN A 247 -2.57 12.52 -23.16
CA ASN A 247 -3.57 11.61 -23.72
C ASN A 247 -2.92 10.55 -24.64
N GLN A 248 -1.93 10.93 -25.45
CA GLN A 248 -1.15 9.98 -26.24
C GLN A 248 -0.43 8.97 -25.35
N GLY A 249 0.22 9.43 -24.28
CA GLY A 249 0.90 8.59 -23.30
C GLY A 249 -0.04 7.61 -22.60
N LYS A 250 -1.22 8.08 -22.22
CA LYS A 250 -2.27 7.25 -21.64
C LYS A 250 -2.71 6.15 -22.61
N ASN A 251 -2.96 6.49 -23.86
CA ASN A 251 -3.36 5.51 -24.87
C ASN A 251 -2.27 4.45 -25.11
N LEU A 252 -1.00 4.87 -25.17
CA LEU A 252 0.14 3.97 -25.26
C LEU A 252 0.26 3.06 -24.02
N PHE A 253 0.05 3.60 -22.82
CA PHE A 253 0.10 2.84 -21.58
C PHE A 253 -1.01 1.77 -21.51
N LEU A 254 -2.23 2.13 -21.91
CA LEU A 254 -3.41 1.27 -21.82
C LEU A 254 -3.47 0.21 -22.92
N ALA A 255 -3.06 0.53 -24.15
CA ALA A 255 -3.20 -0.37 -25.28
C ALA A 255 -2.12 -1.48 -25.27
N PRO A 256 -2.48 -2.74 -25.53
CA PRO A 256 -1.52 -3.82 -25.64
C PRO A 256 -0.62 -3.66 -26.88
N PRO A 257 0.65 -4.11 -26.82
CA PRO A 257 1.50 -4.22 -28.00
C PRO A 257 1.03 -5.34 -28.93
N VAL A 258 1.28 -5.16 -30.22
CA VAL A 258 1.17 -6.23 -31.22
C VAL A 258 2.58 -6.66 -31.59
N PHE A 259 2.89 -7.94 -31.44
CA PHE A 259 4.21 -8.51 -31.70
C PHE A 259 4.23 -9.37 -32.97
N ASP A 260 5.36 -9.37 -33.67
CA ASP A 260 5.67 -10.40 -34.66
C ASP A 260 6.15 -11.71 -33.99
N ALA A 261 6.45 -12.73 -34.82
CA ALA A 261 6.90 -14.05 -34.37
C ALA A 261 8.23 -14.01 -33.59
N THR A 262 8.99 -12.92 -33.69
CA THR A 262 10.32 -12.75 -33.07
C THR A 262 10.30 -11.83 -31.85
N GLY A 263 9.11 -11.43 -31.39
CA GLY A 263 8.94 -10.58 -30.21
C GLY A 263 9.18 -9.08 -30.47
N ASN A 264 9.28 -8.65 -31.72
CA ASN A 264 9.34 -7.22 -32.06
C ASN A 264 7.94 -6.64 -32.16
N ARG A 265 7.71 -5.50 -31.50
CA ARG A 265 6.45 -4.76 -31.60
C ARG A 265 6.34 -4.17 -33.01
N THR A 266 5.21 -4.44 -33.66
CA THR A 266 4.84 -3.94 -34.99
C THR A 266 3.64 -2.98 -34.97
N GLY A 267 2.98 -2.85 -33.82
CA GLY A 267 1.85 -1.93 -33.63
C GLY A 267 1.31 -1.93 -32.19
N GLY A 268 0.14 -1.34 -31.99
CA GLY A 268 -0.51 -1.25 -30.67
C GLY A 268 0.14 -0.24 -29.73
N GLY A 269 -0.02 -0.43 -28.41
CA GLY A 269 0.60 0.37 -27.37
C GLY A 269 1.83 -0.29 -26.73
N LEU A 270 2.18 0.13 -25.52
CA LEU A 270 3.27 -0.44 -24.71
C LEU A 270 2.79 -1.52 -23.73
N GLY A 271 1.48 -1.66 -23.53
CA GLY A 271 0.88 -2.73 -22.72
C GLY A 271 1.15 -2.66 -21.22
N CYS A 272 1.58 -1.50 -20.70
CA CYS A 272 1.87 -1.33 -19.27
C CYS A 272 0.67 -1.69 -18.39
N ALA A 273 -0.55 -1.37 -18.83
CA ALA A 273 -1.78 -1.67 -18.12
C ALA A 273 -2.10 -3.16 -17.99
N ALA A 274 -1.45 -4.03 -18.76
CA ALA A 274 -1.60 -5.48 -18.59
C ALA A 274 -1.05 -5.94 -17.24
N CYS A 275 -0.01 -5.29 -16.71
CA CYS A 275 0.52 -5.54 -15.37
C CYS A 275 0.05 -4.49 -14.36
N HIS A 276 -0.08 -3.22 -14.75
CA HIS A 276 -0.43 -2.11 -13.86
C HIS A 276 -1.80 -1.54 -14.20
N ALA A 277 -2.86 -2.25 -13.81
CA ALA A 277 -4.21 -1.96 -14.27
C ALA A 277 -4.76 -0.64 -13.66
N ALA A 278 -5.28 0.23 -14.52
CA ALA A 278 -6.08 1.37 -14.09
C ALA A 278 -7.42 0.89 -13.47
N PRO A 279 -8.04 1.66 -12.56
CA PRO A 279 -7.64 3.00 -12.08
C PRO A 279 -6.71 3.03 -10.85
N GLU A 280 -6.44 1.90 -10.21
CA GLU A 280 -5.58 1.83 -9.02
C GLU A 280 -4.08 1.82 -9.37
N PHE A 281 -3.73 1.39 -10.58
CA PHE A 281 -2.37 1.18 -11.08
C PHE A 281 -1.54 0.21 -10.20
N ASP A 282 -2.24 -0.68 -9.51
CA ASP A 282 -1.63 -1.80 -8.77
C ASP A 282 -1.19 -2.90 -9.72
N ILE A 283 -0.29 -3.75 -9.24
CA ILE A 283 0.22 -4.90 -9.98
C ILE A 283 -0.84 -6.00 -10.10
N ASP A 284 -0.94 -6.64 -11.26
CA ASP A 284 -1.71 -7.87 -11.46
C ASP A 284 -1.13 -8.98 -10.57
N PRO A 285 -1.95 -9.64 -9.72
CA PRO A 285 -1.53 -10.76 -8.87
C PRO A 285 -0.83 -11.92 -9.59
N ASN A 286 -1.07 -12.08 -10.90
CA ASN A 286 -0.42 -13.12 -11.69
C ASN A 286 0.94 -12.70 -12.27
N SER A 287 1.41 -11.51 -11.89
CA SER A 287 2.72 -11.02 -12.31
C SER A 287 3.85 -11.88 -11.79
N ARG A 288 4.88 -12.04 -12.62
CA ARG A 288 6.11 -12.72 -12.24
C ARG A 288 7.29 -11.77 -12.32
N ASN A 289 8.53 -12.28 -12.33
CA ASN A 289 9.73 -11.46 -12.40
C ASN A 289 9.69 -10.55 -13.64
N ASN A 290 10.12 -9.29 -13.45
CA ASN A 290 10.05 -8.25 -14.48
C ASN A 290 11.27 -8.18 -15.42
N GLY A 291 12.15 -9.18 -15.38
CA GLY A 291 13.42 -9.24 -16.12
C GLY A 291 14.65 -8.76 -15.34
N ILE A 292 14.49 -8.06 -14.21
CA ILE A 292 15.61 -7.67 -13.36
C ILE A 292 15.80 -8.75 -12.30
N ILE A 293 16.95 -9.41 -12.36
CA ILE A 293 17.28 -10.54 -11.48
C ILE A 293 18.42 -10.24 -10.51
N GLY A 294 18.96 -9.02 -10.49
CA GLY A 294 20.07 -8.68 -9.59
C GLY A 294 19.65 -8.68 -8.11
N LYS A 295 20.64 -8.68 -7.22
CA LYS A 295 20.47 -8.41 -5.78
C LYS A 295 21.20 -7.14 -5.41
N ILE A 296 20.70 -6.44 -4.39
CA ILE A 296 21.44 -5.34 -3.79
C ILE A 296 22.69 -5.90 -3.11
N SER A 297 23.85 -5.30 -3.40
CA SER A 297 25.12 -5.54 -2.69
C SER A 297 25.50 -7.02 -2.49
N GLY A 298 25.16 -7.89 -3.45
CA GLY A 298 25.38 -9.33 -3.34
C GLY A 298 25.56 -10.02 -4.69
N THR A 299 25.98 -11.28 -4.64
CA THR A 299 26.12 -12.15 -5.82
C THR A 299 24.88 -13.02 -6.01
N GLY A 300 24.69 -13.53 -7.23
CA GLY A 300 23.58 -14.39 -7.59
C GLY A 300 22.34 -13.63 -8.08
N ILE A 301 21.21 -14.35 -8.14
CA ILE A 301 19.99 -13.87 -8.79
C ILE A 301 18.78 -13.90 -7.84
N ASP A 302 17.85 -12.97 -8.04
CA ASP A 302 16.56 -12.86 -7.37
C ASP A 302 15.45 -12.85 -8.43
N VAL A 303 14.82 -14.01 -8.62
CA VAL A 303 13.75 -14.21 -9.60
C VAL A 303 12.37 -14.27 -8.94
N PHE A 304 12.30 -14.00 -7.63
CA PHE A 304 11.07 -14.11 -6.85
C PHE A 304 10.43 -12.74 -6.57
N ASN A 305 10.97 -11.65 -7.10
CA ASN A 305 10.38 -10.31 -7.09
C ASN A 305 9.18 -10.18 -8.06
N THR A 306 8.00 -10.62 -7.63
CA THR A 306 6.78 -10.67 -8.45
C THR A 306 5.82 -9.51 -8.23
N LYS A 307 5.94 -8.78 -7.11
CA LYS A 307 5.08 -7.63 -6.77
C LYS A 307 5.78 -6.30 -7.08
N ALA A 308 4.99 -5.27 -7.41
CA ALA A 308 5.41 -3.88 -7.46
C ALA A 308 4.41 -2.99 -6.69
N PRO A 309 4.84 -1.82 -6.16
CA PRO A 309 3.90 -0.85 -5.60
C PRO A 309 3.03 -0.21 -6.71
N SER A 310 1.87 0.36 -6.34
CA SER A 310 1.02 1.13 -7.27
C SER A 310 1.83 2.22 -7.97
N LEU A 311 1.59 2.49 -9.24
CA LEU A 311 2.30 3.56 -9.98
C LEU A 311 1.89 4.98 -9.56
N ARG A 312 0.91 5.15 -8.68
CA ARG A 312 0.52 6.47 -8.16
C ARG A 312 1.64 7.08 -7.35
N ASN A 313 1.92 8.37 -7.58
CA ASN A 313 3.00 9.12 -6.94
C ASN A 313 4.40 8.51 -7.16
N ILE A 314 4.68 7.91 -8.33
CA ILE A 314 6.09 7.61 -8.73
C ILE A 314 6.93 8.86 -8.92
N THR A 315 6.29 9.98 -9.26
CA THR A 315 6.87 11.32 -9.21
C THR A 315 6.14 12.18 -8.19
N ASN A 316 6.73 13.29 -7.75
CA ASN A 316 6.00 14.36 -7.09
C ASN A 316 5.25 15.23 -8.11
N SER A 317 4.51 16.24 -7.64
CA SER A 317 3.73 17.16 -8.49
C SER A 317 4.58 17.99 -9.46
N SER A 318 5.87 18.15 -9.18
CA SER A 318 6.84 18.80 -10.09
C SER A 318 7.44 17.82 -11.11
N GLY A 319 7.03 16.54 -11.08
CA GLY A 319 7.50 15.51 -12.00
C GLY A 319 8.89 14.96 -11.70
N ILE A 320 9.39 15.14 -10.47
CA ILE A 320 10.65 14.54 -9.98
C ILE A 320 10.33 13.19 -9.34
N GLU A 321 11.11 12.16 -9.62
CA GLU A 321 10.95 10.81 -9.09
C GLU A 321 11.07 10.76 -7.55
N ASN A 322 10.15 10.05 -6.88
CA ASN A 322 10.11 9.94 -5.41
C ASN A 322 11.04 8.83 -4.85
N GLY A 323 12.06 8.44 -5.59
CA GLY A 323 12.95 7.36 -5.20
C GLY A 323 13.47 6.59 -6.39
N GLN A 324 14.14 5.49 -6.08
CA GLN A 324 14.69 4.58 -7.08
C GLN A 324 13.64 3.53 -7.44
N PHE A 325 13.87 2.80 -8.53
CA PHE A 325 12.92 1.83 -9.05
C PHE A 325 13.44 0.41 -8.93
N MET A 326 12.49 -0.52 -8.99
CA MET A 326 12.73 -1.96 -8.94
C MET A 326 13.21 -2.41 -7.56
N HIS A 327 13.24 -3.72 -7.32
CA HIS A 327 13.66 -4.26 -6.01
C HIS A 327 15.14 -4.02 -5.71
N THR A 328 15.93 -3.65 -6.71
CA THR A 328 17.36 -3.34 -6.58
C THR A 328 17.66 -1.86 -6.41
N GLY A 329 16.72 -0.96 -6.71
CA GLY A 329 16.99 0.49 -6.81
C GLY A 329 17.90 0.87 -7.99
N ASN A 330 18.27 -0.05 -8.89
CA ASN A 330 19.32 0.25 -9.89
C ASN A 330 18.89 1.21 -11.01
N LEU A 331 17.59 1.50 -11.15
CA LEU A 331 17.07 2.48 -12.09
C LEU A 331 16.62 3.72 -11.32
N THR A 332 16.99 4.91 -11.79
CA THR A 332 16.78 6.18 -11.08
C THR A 332 15.84 7.14 -11.81
N THR A 333 15.45 6.82 -13.05
CA THR A 333 14.57 7.69 -13.86
C THR A 333 13.48 6.88 -14.55
N LEU A 334 12.34 7.52 -14.83
CA LEU A 334 11.29 6.90 -15.65
C LEU A 334 11.77 6.52 -17.05
N GLN A 335 12.73 7.27 -17.61
CA GLN A 335 13.37 6.95 -18.89
C GLN A 335 14.05 5.58 -18.86
N GLN A 336 14.81 5.29 -17.80
CA GLN A 336 15.47 3.98 -17.62
C GLN A 336 14.46 2.86 -17.38
N VAL A 337 13.40 3.11 -16.61
CA VAL A 337 12.33 2.14 -16.35
C VAL A 337 11.63 1.76 -17.65
N ILE A 338 11.20 2.75 -18.45
CA ILE A 338 10.55 2.49 -19.73
C ILE A 338 11.54 1.86 -20.71
N GLY A 339 12.80 2.29 -20.71
CA GLY A 339 13.87 1.68 -21.51
C GLY A 339 14.09 0.21 -21.20
N HIS A 340 14.06 -0.19 -19.91
CA HIS A 340 14.13 -1.60 -19.48
C HIS A 340 13.00 -2.43 -20.10
N TYR A 341 11.76 -1.99 -19.97
CA TYR A 341 10.63 -2.69 -20.60
C TYR A 341 10.64 -2.58 -22.13
N GLY A 342 11.35 -1.61 -22.69
CA GLY A 342 11.55 -1.45 -24.12
C GLY A 342 12.30 -2.60 -24.78
N ASN A 343 13.20 -3.25 -24.05
CA ASN A 343 13.97 -4.39 -24.53
C ASN A 343 14.28 -5.35 -23.37
N ILE A 344 13.49 -6.42 -23.27
CA ILE A 344 13.66 -7.46 -22.28
C ILE A 344 14.60 -8.52 -22.83
N ASN A 345 15.72 -8.73 -22.15
CA ASN A 345 16.56 -9.89 -22.38
C ASN A 345 16.14 -11.03 -21.45
N ILE A 346 15.94 -12.24 -21.99
CA ILE A 346 15.70 -13.44 -21.18
C ILE A 346 17.04 -13.84 -20.55
N ALA A 347 17.29 -13.33 -19.34
CA ALA A 347 18.53 -13.58 -18.62
C ALA A 347 18.70 -15.08 -18.30
N PRO A 348 19.90 -15.66 -18.50
CA PRO A 348 20.18 -17.03 -18.09
C PRO A 348 19.84 -17.25 -16.61
N GLY A 349 19.12 -18.34 -16.30
CA GLY A 349 18.70 -18.68 -14.95
C GLY A 349 17.42 -17.98 -14.48
N ASN A 350 16.84 -17.07 -15.26
CA ASN A 350 15.53 -16.50 -14.95
C ASN A 350 14.40 -17.48 -15.32
N THR A 351 14.06 -18.37 -14.39
CA THR A 351 13.00 -19.38 -14.55
C THR A 351 11.59 -18.84 -14.28
N ASN A 352 11.47 -17.56 -13.90
CA ASN A 352 10.22 -16.96 -13.45
C ASN A 352 9.90 -15.64 -14.17
N LEU A 353 10.43 -15.43 -15.38
CA LEU A 353 10.09 -14.26 -16.19
C LEU A 353 8.59 -14.25 -16.51
N ASP A 354 7.96 -13.09 -16.38
CA ASP A 354 6.58 -12.88 -16.76
C ASP A 354 6.37 -13.13 -18.26
N GLN A 355 5.37 -13.95 -18.61
CA GLN A 355 5.13 -14.32 -20.00
C GLN A 355 4.67 -13.15 -20.87
N ARG A 356 4.10 -12.09 -20.29
CA ARG A 356 3.80 -10.85 -21.01
C ARG A 356 5.06 -10.15 -21.51
N LEU A 357 6.22 -10.42 -20.90
CA LEU A 357 7.53 -9.88 -21.28
C LEU A 357 8.33 -10.83 -22.19
N ALA A 358 7.77 -12.01 -22.50
CA ALA A 358 8.39 -13.04 -23.33
C ALA A 358 7.49 -13.47 -24.52
N PRO A 359 6.96 -12.53 -25.33
CA PRO A 359 6.04 -12.87 -26.42
C PRO A 359 6.66 -13.87 -27.40
N ASN A 360 5.90 -14.93 -27.71
CA ASN A 360 6.34 -16.02 -28.60
C ASN A 360 7.65 -16.70 -28.14
N GLY A 361 7.94 -16.69 -26.83
CA GLY A 361 9.17 -17.25 -26.27
C GLY A 361 10.41 -16.37 -26.47
N ASN A 362 10.26 -15.18 -27.04
CA ASN A 362 11.34 -14.20 -27.23
C ASN A 362 11.19 -13.09 -26.21
N GLY A 363 12.32 -12.55 -25.75
CA GLY A 363 12.30 -11.33 -24.95
C GLY A 363 11.66 -10.16 -25.73
N GLN A 364 10.72 -9.47 -25.10
CA GLN A 364 9.99 -8.36 -25.70
C GLN A 364 10.92 -7.26 -26.24
N LYS A 365 10.65 -6.78 -27.46
CA LYS A 365 11.26 -5.57 -28.03
C LYS A 365 10.17 -4.61 -28.49
N LEU A 366 9.95 -3.53 -27.73
CA LEU A 366 8.89 -2.57 -28.02
C LEU A 366 9.23 -1.55 -29.12
N ASN A 367 10.48 -1.53 -29.60
CA ASN A 367 10.97 -0.58 -30.62
C ASN A 367 10.58 0.87 -30.28
N LEU A 368 10.81 1.25 -29.02
CA LEU A 368 10.36 2.53 -28.48
C LEU A 368 10.97 3.71 -29.24
N THR A 369 10.11 4.66 -29.61
CA THR A 369 10.54 5.97 -30.08
C THR A 369 10.67 6.96 -28.92
N ALA A 370 11.53 7.97 -29.06
CA ALA A 370 11.67 9.02 -28.05
C ALA A 370 10.32 9.73 -27.77
N THR A 371 9.51 9.93 -28.82
CA THR A 371 8.17 10.53 -28.70
C THR A 371 7.23 9.69 -27.83
N GLU A 372 7.19 8.37 -28.04
CA GLU A 372 6.36 7.47 -27.23
C GLU A 372 6.80 7.44 -25.77
N VAL A 373 8.12 7.36 -25.52
CA VAL A 373 8.65 7.36 -24.15
C VAL A 373 8.29 8.66 -23.44
N ASN A 374 8.52 9.81 -24.08
CA ASN A 374 8.17 11.11 -23.52
C ASN A 374 6.66 11.25 -23.27
N ALA A 375 5.82 10.70 -24.13
CA ALA A 375 4.38 10.69 -23.95
C ALA A 375 3.97 9.87 -22.72
N VAL A 376 4.49 8.65 -22.58
CA VAL A 376 4.19 7.79 -21.42
C VAL A 376 4.72 8.39 -20.12
N ILE A 377 5.92 9.00 -20.12
CA ILE A 377 6.43 9.75 -18.97
C ILE A 377 5.47 10.91 -18.61
N ALA A 378 4.99 11.66 -19.60
CA ALA A 378 4.03 12.74 -19.36
C ALA A 378 2.74 12.21 -18.72
N PHE A 379 2.21 11.08 -19.20
CA PHE A 379 1.06 10.42 -18.58
C PHE A 379 1.35 9.97 -17.14
N LEU A 380 2.46 9.30 -16.88
CA LEU A 380 2.82 8.81 -15.55
C LEU A 380 2.94 9.94 -14.52
N LYS A 381 3.42 11.12 -14.93
CA LYS A 381 3.46 12.32 -14.08
C LYS A 381 2.08 12.85 -13.70
N THR A 382 1.03 12.51 -14.46
CA THR A 382 -0.35 12.87 -14.10
C THR A 382 -0.91 12.07 -12.93
N LEU A 383 -0.23 10.99 -12.51
CA LEU A 383 -0.63 10.09 -11.41
C LEU A 383 -0.17 10.57 -10.03
N SER A 384 0.38 11.77 -9.95
CA SER A 384 0.91 12.37 -8.72
C SER A 384 -0.11 13.33 -8.10
N GLY A 385 -0.47 13.06 -6.85
CA GLY A 385 -1.24 13.98 -6.02
C GLY A 385 -0.33 14.95 -5.26
N THR A 386 -0.92 15.72 -4.35
CA THR A 386 -0.24 16.73 -3.55
C THR A 386 -0.52 16.61 -2.05
N ASP A 387 -1.72 16.14 -1.68
CA ASP A 387 -2.16 16.04 -0.29
C ASP A 387 -1.24 15.12 0.54
N VAL A 388 -0.83 13.98 -0.02
CA VAL A 388 -0.05 12.95 0.70
C VAL A 388 1.27 13.44 1.27
N TYR A 389 1.88 14.46 0.66
CA TYR A 389 3.17 15.01 1.05
C TYR A 389 3.09 15.94 2.27
N THR A 390 1.92 16.54 2.52
CA THR A 390 1.79 17.65 3.47
C THR A 390 0.68 17.46 4.49
N ASN A 391 -0.26 16.54 4.25
CA ASN A 391 -1.39 16.35 5.14
C ASN A 391 -0.93 15.86 6.52
N LYS A 392 -1.34 16.60 7.56
CA LYS A 392 -1.03 16.30 8.96
C LYS A 392 -1.45 14.89 9.36
N LYS A 393 -2.54 14.34 8.80
CA LYS A 393 -2.99 12.99 9.17
C LYS A 393 -1.97 11.89 8.87
N TRP A 394 -1.01 12.12 7.98
CA TRP A 394 0.06 11.15 7.73
C TRP A 394 1.43 11.62 8.19
N SER A 395 1.56 12.80 8.80
CA SER A 395 2.84 13.34 9.22
C SER A 395 3.35 12.75 10.53
N ASN A 396 4.63 12.98 10.85
CA ASN A 396 5.21 12.55 12.11
C ASN A 396 4.50 13.22 13.31
N PRO A 397 3.83 12.47 14.21
CA PRO A 397 3.14 13.06 15.36
C PRO A 397 4.08 13.52 16.48
N PHE A 398 5.37 13.13 16.45
CA PHE A 398 6.38 13.50 17.45
C PHE A 398 7.04 14.87 17.18
N LYS A 399 6.60 15.61 16.15
CA LYS A 399 7.22 16.87 15.73
C LYS A 399 6.19 17.95 15.45
#